data_AF-A0A9P7Q639-F1
#
_entry.id   AF-A0A9P7Q639-F1
#
_cell.length_a   1.000
_cell.length_b   1.000
_cell.length_c   1.000
_cell.angle_alpha   90.00
_cell.angle_beta   90.00
_cell.angle_gamma   90.00
#
_symmetry.space_group_name_H-M   'P 1'
#
loop_
_entity.id
_entity.type
_entity.pdbx_description
1 polymer ?
#
loop_
_entity_poly.entity_id
_entity_poly.type
_entity_poly.pdbx_seq_one_letter_code
_entity_poly.pdbx_strand_id
1 'polypeptide(L)'
;MFVNMGSTTASSTPAVIVDPDMRETRHCSRPRTESALERARELREESLRVSQLQRERDWALQLVQEKALALQASSLDEYVKECHGSLFSKLTMDPEAQHRRDATTADIRGKWQPRKVTKWTSFLNEQRLIFNRACDMFPPAVRPFPRLITVKENGKKIVPITDEKSMAKFIHESIEEPVKNIMRELQSVDKLGKICQNDVRVDFTNDAEHAKPFETETTSSQPREPYHSMMLYVWEPKAPCDTTVEQLRTLLRPTTSFGEVTEERERPAAVQDAEEVPQPTAITEKRTKRAVTQTYHNMMESCLKFGILTTGQAIVFLHVNWDDPQTLYYHISEPALDVAKVPERDAAFFSAVGQYVAFTIMALTKHRRS
;
A
#
# COMPACT_ATOMS: atom_id res chain seq x y z
N MET A 1 17.25 -96.91 34.52
CA MET A 1 18.27 -97.10 35.57
C MET A 1 17.64 -96.69 36.90
N PHE A 2 17.51 -97.65 37.84
CA PHE A 2 17.62 -97.55 39.31
C PHE A 2 16.99 -96.32 40.02
N VAL A 3 16.12 -96.34 41.05
CA VAL A 3 15.67 -97.26 42.13
C VAL A 3 14.31 -96.68 42.63
N ASN A 4 13.21 -97.41 42.83
CA ASN A 4 12.70 -98.01 44.11
C ASN A 4 12.80 -97.08 45.35
N MET A 5 11.87 -96.94 46.31
CA MET A 5 10.68 -97.68 46.78
C MET A 5 9.82 -96.71 47.64
N GLY A 6 8.53 -97.01 47.87
CA GLY A 6 7.82 -96.43 49.03
C GLY A 6 6.29 -96.34 49.00
N SER A 7 5.58 -97.45 48.77
CA SER A 7 4.21 -97.76 49.21
C SER A 7 4.00 -97.54 50.74
N THR A 8 2.83 -97.37 51.39
CA THR A 8 1.38 -97.32 51.08
C THR A 8 0.64 -97.15 52.44
N THR A 9 -0.55 -96.51 52.45
CA THR A 9 -1.64 -96.53 53.47
C THR A 9 -1.35 -95.93 54.87
N ALA A 10 -2.27 -95.27 55.58
CA ALA A 10 -3.66 -95.63 55.85
C ALA A 10 -4.51 -94.44 56.37
N SER A 11 -5.81 -94.64 56.26
CA SER A 11 -6.94 -93.81 56.68
C SER A 11 -7.10 -93.66 58.20
N SER A 12 -7.46 -92.45 58.67
CA SER A 12 -8.34 -92.24 59.83
C SER A 12 -8.87 -90.79 59.87
N THR A 13 -10.16 -90.59 59.55
CA THR A 13 -11.02 -89.52 60.11
C THR A 13 -11.26 -89.80 61.62
N PRO A 14 -11.84 -88.93 62.48
CA PRO A 14 -12.61 -87.69 62.21
C PRO A 14 -12.30 -86.51 63.17
N ALA A 15 -12.86 -85.34 62.89
CA ALA A 15 -13.64 -84.53 63.84
C ALA A 15 -13.88 -83.13 63.24
N VAL A 16 -15.13 -82.89 62.86
CA VAL A 16 -15.65 -81.56 62.57
C VAL A 16 -15.73 -80.81 63.90
N ILE A 17 -14.79 -79.89 64.13
CA ILE A 17 -14.93 -78.84 65.13
C ILE A 17 -15.39 -77.61 64.36
N VAL A 18 -16.67 -77.28 64.52
CA VAL A 18 -17.24 -76.01 64.11
C VAL A 18 -16.68 -74.96 65.07
N ASP A 19 -15.73 -74.17 64.60
CA ASP A 19 -15.27 -72.97 65.30
C ASP A 19 -16.24 -71.82 64.95
N PRO A 20 -17.00 -71.27 65.90
CA PRO A 20 -18.04 -70.29 65.61
C PRO A 20 -17.48 -68.88 65.83
N ASP A 21 -16.57 -68.41 64.97
CA ASP A 21 -16.27 -66.97 64.98
C ASP A 21 -15.72 -66.42 63.66
N MET A 22 -16.61 -66.26 62.68
CA MET A 22 -16.33 -65.54 61.42
C MET A 22 -17.54 -64.67 61.06
N ARG A 23 -18.05 -63.92 62.05
CA ARG A 23 -19.14 -62.94 61.84
C ARG A 23 -18.81 -61.53 62.31
N GLU A 24 -17.56 -61.07 62.23
CA GLU A 24 -17.32 -59.66 62.58
C GLU A 24 -16.12 -59.00 61.86
N THR A 25 -16.11 -58.99 60.52
CA THR A 25 -15.20 -58.08 59.78
C THR A 25 -15.80 -57.42 58.54
N ARG A 26 -17.09 -57.60 58.24
CA ARG A 26 -17.74 -56.96 57.07
C ARG A 26 -18.41 -55.61 57.35
N HIS A 27 -18.38 -55.10 58.58
CA HIS A 27 -19.07 -53.86 58.94
C HIS A 27 -18.16 -52.63 59.18
N CYS A 28 -16.84 -52.80 59.26
CA CYS A 28 -15.91 -51.67 59.52
C CYS A 28 -15.15 -51.17 58.27
N SER A 29 -15.22 -51.87 57.13
CA SER A 29 -14.48 -51.52 55.89
C SER A 29 -15.26 -50.65 54.89
N ARG A 30 -16.59 -50.76 54.84
CA ARG A 30 -17.47 -49.96 53.94
C ARG A 30 -17.38 -48.44 54.15
N PRO A 31 -17.42 -47.89 55.38
CA PRO A 31 -17.38 -46.43 55.56
C PRO A 31 -16.02 -45.81 55.20
N ARG A 32 -14.91 -46.55 55.32
CA ARG A 32 -13.57 -46.08 54.90
C ARG A 32 -13.40 -46.04 53.38
N THR A 33 -13.99 -46.99 52.66
CA THR A 33 -13.96 -47.02 51.18
C THR A 33 -14.87 -45.96 50.56
N GLU A 34 -16.05 -45.70 51.14
CA GLU A 34 -16.96 -44.64 50.67
C GLU A 34 -16.32 -43.24 50.86
N SER A 35 -15.74 -42.97 52.03
CA SER A 35 -15.00 -41.71 52.28
C SER A 35 -13.76 -41.54 51.39
N ALA A 36 -13.09 -42.63 51.00
CA ALA A 36 -11.96 -42.56 50.06
C ALA A 36 -12.43 -42.28 48.62
N LEU A 37 -13.55 -42.86 48.21
CA LEU A 37 -14.17 -42.61 46.90
C LEU A 37 -14.69 -41.17 46.77
N GLU A 38 -15.27 -40.64 47.84
CA GLU A 38 -15.78 -39.27 47.88
C GLU A 38 -14.64 -38.25 47.75
N ARG A 39 -13.57 -38.40 48.54
CA ARG A 39 -12.34 -37.59 48.39
C ARG A 39 -11.72 -37.70 47.00
N ALA A 40 -11.74 -38.89 46.39
CA ALA A 40 -11.24 -39.07 45.03
C ALA A 40 -12.12 -38.39 43.97
N ARG A 41 -13.43 -38.25 44.20
CA ARG A 41 -14.34 -37.47 43.35
C ARG A 41 -14.10 -35.98 43.50
N GLU A 42 -13.99 -35.48 44.73
CA GLU A 42 -13.68 -34.08 45.02
C GLU A 42 -12.37 -33.64 44.36
N LEU A 43 -11.30 -34.44 44.50
CA LEU A 43 -10.01 -34.15 43.85
C LEU A 43 -10.11 -34.16 42.32
N ARG A 44 -10.94 -35.03 41.73
CA ARG A 44 -11.20 -35.03 40.28
C ARG A 44 -11.98 -33.81 39.84
N GLU A 45 -13.02 -33.43 40.58
CA GLU A 45 -13.82 -32.23 40.30
C GLU A 45 -12.96 -30.97 40.42
N GLU A 46 -12.13 -30.86 41.45
CA GLU A 46 -11.20 -29.75 41.61
C GLU A 46 -10.13 -29.72 40.52
N SER A 47 -9.56 -30.87 40.16
CA SER A 47 -8.63 -30.98 39.02
C SER A 47 -9.27 -30.57 37.69
N LEU A 48 -10.54 -30.96 37.46
CA LEU A 48 -11.31 -30.53 36.29
C LEU A 48 -11.58 -29.02 36.30
N ARG A 49 -11.94 -28.45 37.46
CA ARG A 49 -12.16 -27.00 37.62
C ARG A 49 -10.86 -26.22 37.37
N VAL A 50 -9.75 -26.64 37.95
CA VAL A 50 -8.42 -26.03 37.71
C VAL A 50 -8.04 -26.12 36.23
N SER A 51 -8.26 -27.28 35.60
CA SER A 51 -7.98 -27.48 34.16
C SER A 51 -8.89 -26.66 33.25
N GLN A 52 -10.14 -26.41 33.65
CA GLN A 52 -11.06 -25.51 32.95
C GLN A 52 -10.60 -24.06 33.07
N LEU A 53 -10.35 -23.59 34.29
CA LEU A 53 -9.85 -22.23 34.56
C LEU A 53 -8.52 -21.96 33.85
N GLN A 54 -7.63 -22.95 33.78
CA GLN A 54 -6.36 -22.82 33.08
C GLN A 54 -6.57 -22.67 31.57
N ARG A 55 -7.47 -23.45 30.97
CA ARG A 55 -7.84 -23.29 29.54
C ARG A 55 -8.48 -21.93 29.26
N GLU A 56 -9.37 -21.47 30.13
CA GLU A 56 -10.00 -20.15 30.01
C GLU A 56 -8.97 -19.02 30.11
N ARG A 57 -8.03 -19.11 31.06
CA ARG A 57 -6.91 -18.17 31.18
C ARG A 57 -6.04 -18.17 29.94
N ASP A 58 -5.61 -19.35 29.46
CA ASP A 58 -4.71 -19.46 28.32
C ASP A 58 -5.39 -18.95 27.04
N TRP A 59 -6.69 -19.24 26.86
CA TRP A 59 -7.52 -18.66 25.81
C TRP A 59 -7.61 -17.13 25.90
N ALA A 60 -7.88 -16.60 27.10
CA ALA A 60 -7.96 -15.16 27.33
C ALA A 60 -6.61 -14.46 27.06
N LEU A 61 -5.49 -15.05 27.48
CA LEU A 61 -4.16 -14.53 27.21
C LEU A 61 -3.85 -14.52 25.71
N GLN A 62 -4.20 -15.59 25.00
CA GLN A 62 -4.04 -15.65 23.54
C GLN A 62 -4.85 -14.55 22.84
N LEU A 63 -6.11 -14.36 23.26
CA LEU A 63 -6.96 -13.30 22.71
C LEU A 63 -6.38 -11.91 22.99
N VAL A 64 -5.90 -11.64 24.21
CA VAL A 64 -5.27 -10.36 24.56
C VAL A 64 -4.03 -10.13 23.72
N GLN A 65 -3.19 -11.15 23.52
CA GLN A 65 -1.99 -11.04 22.70
C GLN A 65 -2.33 -10.77 21.22
N GLU A 66 -3.31 -11.47 20.66
CA GLU A 66 -3.78 -11.25 19.29
C GLU A 66 -4.31 -9.81 19.10
N LYS A 67 -5.14 -9.33 20.03
CA LYS A 67 -5.66 -7.96 20.00
C LYS A 67 -4.55 -6.92 20.18
N ALA A 68 -3.58 -7.17 21.06
CA ALA A 68 -2.44 -6.28 21.26
C ALA A 68 -1.61 -6.14 19.99
N LEU A 69 -1.34 -7.25 19.28
CA LEU A 69 -0.65 -7.25 17.99
C LEU A 69 -1.45 -6.49 16.92
N ALA A 70 -2.76 -6.71 16.85
CA ALA A 70 -3.62 -6.01 15.88
C ALA A 70 -3.70 -4.49 16.11
N LEU A 71 -3.52 -4.05 17.37
CA LEU A 71 -3.51 -2.65 17.76
C LEU A 71 -2.11 -2.04 17.80
N GLN A 72 -1.07 -2.79 17.43
CA GLN A 72 0.29 -2.28 17.36
C GLN A 72 0.42 -1.30 16.18
N ALA A 73 1.21 -0.24 16.39
CA ALA A 73 1.66 0.60 15.30
C ALA A 73 2.54 -0.18 14.32
N SER A 74 2.55 0.22 13.06
CA SER A 74 3.23 -0.54 12.00
C SER A 74 4.63 -0.01 11.72
N SER A 75 5.47 -0.89 11.17
CA SER A 75 6.73 -0.50 10.52
C SER A 75 6.47 0.12 9.14
N LEU A 76 7.47 0.76 8.54
CA LEU A 76 7.33 1.37 7.22
C LEU A 76 6.93 0.33 6.16
N ASP A 77 7.60 -0.83 6.16
CA ASP A 77 7.35 -1.90 5.18
C ASP A 77 5.92 -2.45 5.30
N GLU A 78 5.47 -2.76 6.52
CA GLU A 78 4.10 -3.21 6.79
C GLU A 78 3.07 -2.15 6.38
N TYR A 79 3.31 -0.88 6.71
CA TYR A 79 2.42 0.23 6.39
C TYR A 79 2.25 0.39 4.87
N VAL A 80 3.37 0.45 4.13
CA VAL A 80 3.37 0.64 2.67
C VAL A 80 2.70 -0.54 1.97
N LYS A 81 2.98 -1.78 2.40
CA LYS A 81 2.32 -2.99 1.86
C LYS A 81 0.82 -2.99 2.13
N GLU A 82 0.40 -2.59 3.33
CA GLU A 82 -1.02 -2.52 3.67
C GLU A 82 -1.72 -1.38 2.92
N CYS A 83 -1.08 -0.22 2.72
CA CYS A 83 -1.60 0.82 1.84
C CYS A 83 -1.80 0.31 0.42
N HIS A 84 -0.86 -0.49 -0.10
CA HIS A 84 -1.04 -1.13 -1.40
C HIS A 84 -2.24 -2.08 -1.40
N GLY A 85 -2.26 -3.08 -0.51
CA GLY A 85 -3.28 -4.13 -0.51
C GLY A 85 -4.69 -3.67 -0.13
N SER A 86 -4.80 -2.76 0.83
CA SER A 86 -6.10 -2.33 1.37
C SER A 86 -6.61 -1.01 0.79
N LEU A 87 -5.74 -0.15 0.24
CA LEU A 87 -6.15 1.12 -0.38
C LEU A 87 -6.01 1.06 -1.91
N PHE A 88 -4.78 0.99 -2.41
CA PHE A 88 -4.52 1.15 -3.84
C PHE A 88 -5.14 0.03 -4.69
N SER A 89 -5.04 -1.22 -4.24
CA SER A 89 -5.60 -2.38 -4.95
C SER A 89 -7.14 -2.41 -5.01
N LYS A 90 -7.82 -1.48 -4.33
CA LYS A 90 -9.28 -1.29 -4.44
C LYS A 90 -9.69 -0.35 -5.57
N LEU A 91 -8.73 0.13 -6.36
CA LEU A 91 -9.01 0.88 -7.58
C LEU A 91 -9.92 0.06 -8.48
N THR A 92 -11.16 0.53 -8.63
CA THR A 92 -12.17 -0.07 -9.50
C THR A 92 -12.81 1.02 -10.31
N MET A 93 -13.11 0.73 -11.58
CA MET A 93 -13.81 1.66 -12.47
C MET A 93 -15.29 1.31 -12.48
N ASP A 94 -16.16 2.32 -12.44
CA ASP A 94 -17.55 2.12 -12.79
C ASP A 94 -17.66 1.81 -14.30
N PRO A 95 -18.22 0.66 -14.73
CA PRO A 95 -18.39 0.32 -16.13
C PRO A 95 -19.17 1.38 -16.93
N GLU A 96 -20.08 2.10 -16.29
CA GLU A 96 -20.92 3.14 -16.92
C GLU A 96 -20.17 4.47 -17.08
N ALA A 97 -19.06 4.67 -16.37
CA ALA A 97 -18.26 5.90 -16.46
C ALA A 97 -17.55 6.06 -17.81
N GLN A 98 -17.35 4.96 -18.55
CA GLN A 98 -16.75 4.98 -19.90
C GLN A 98 -17.64 5.66 -20.95
N HIS A 99 -18.95 5.76 -20.68
CA HIS A 99 -19.95 6.32 -21.61
C HIS A 99 -20.37 7.74 -21.27
N ARG A 100 -19.92 8.29 -20.13
CA ARG A 100 -20.44 9.54 -19.56
C ARG A 100 -19.55 10.75 -19.89
N ARG A 101 -19.74 11.26 -21.12
CA ARG A 101 -19.46 12.63 -21.65
C ARG A 101 -18.02 13.06 -21.99
N ASP A 102 -18.01 14.00 -22.93
CA ASP A 102 -16.90 14.84 -23.42
C ASP A 102 -16.16 15.57 -22.31
N ALA A 103 -14.86 15.28 -22.16
CA ALA A 103 -13.94 16.13 -21.43
C ALA A 103 -13.72 17.44 -22.19
N THR A 104 -13.83 18.57 -21.48
CA THR A 104 -13.50 19.90 -21.99
C THR A 104 -12.09 19.86 -22.57
N THR A 105 -11.99 20.04 -23.88
CA THR A 105 -10.74 19.87 -24.61
C THR A 105 -9.90 21.12 -24.40
N ALA A 106 -8.99 21.09 -23.41
CA ALA A 106 -8.00 22.15 -23.28
C ALA A 106 -7.19 22.24 -24.59
N ASP A 107 -7.20 23.42 -25.21
CA ASP A 107 -6.45 23.67 -26.44
C ASP A 107 -4.95 23.52 -26.15
N ILE A 108 -4.23 22.88 -27.07
CA ILE A 108 -2.76 22.71 -27.00
C ILE A 108 -2.02 23.70 -27.88
N ARG A 109 -2.74 24.55 -28.63
CA ARG A 109 -2.12 25.62 -29.41
C ARG A 109 -1.35 26.56 -28.48
N GLY A 110 -0.11 26.85 -28.87
CA GLY A 110 0.80 27.70 -28.11
C GLY A 110 1.48 27.04 -26.90
N LYS A 111 1.19 25.77 -26.59
CA LYS A 111 1.83 25.06 -25.46
C LYS A 111 3.18 24.49 -25.84
N TRP A 112 4.12 24.55 -24.89
CA TRP A 112 5.42 23.88 -24.98
C TRP A 112 5.23 22.38 -25.24
N GLN A 113 6.01 21.82 -26.16
CA GLN A 113 5.96 20.40 -26.52
C GLN A 113 7.39 19.81 -26.54
N PRO A 114 7.58 18.60 -26.01
CA PRO A 114 8.87 17.93 -26.13
C PRO A 114 9.07 17.51 -27.59
N ARG A 115 10.29 17.65 -28.12
CA ARG A 115 10.63 17.12 -29.45
C ARG A 115 10.83 15.61 -29.42
N LYS A 116 11.35 15.10 -28.31
CA LYS A 116 11.70 13.69 -28.11
C LYS A 116 11.15 13.20 -26.78
N VAL A 117 10.71 11.95 -26.77
CA VAL A 117 10.32 11.24 -25.55
C VAL A 117 11.19 9.99 -25.42
N THR A 118 11.89 9.85 -24.30
CA THR A 118 12.91 8.82 -24.09
C THR A 118 12.70 8.08 -22.77
N LYS A 119 12.98 6.78 -22.73
CA LYS A 119 12.92 6.02 -21.47
C LYS A 119 13.97 6.52 -20.47
N TRP A 120 13.57 6.74 -19.23
CA TRP A 120 14.46 6.98 -18.10
C TRP A 120 14.99 5.64 -17.58
N THR A 121 16.06 5.15 -18.20
CA THR A 121 16.59 3.79 -17.96
C THR A 121 17.20 3.60 -16.57
N SER A 122 17.75 4.64 -15.96
CA SER A 122 18.33 4.61 -14.60
C SER A 122 17.29 4.76 -13.48
N PHE A 123 16.04 5.07 -13.80
CA PHE A 123 15.00 5.46 -12.84
C PHE A 123 14.85 4.49 -11.67
N LEU A 124 14.64 3.19 -11.94
CA LEU A 124 14.41 2.20 -10.88
C LEU A 124 15.61 2.04 -9.95
N ASN A 125 16.83 2.13 -10.49
CA ASN A 125 18.05 2.03 -9.69
C ASN A 125 18.22 3.27 -8.79
N GLU A 126 17.97 4.47 -9.34
CA GLU A 126 18.00 5.72 -8.57
C GLU A 126 16.92 5.71 -7.46
N GLN A 127 15.69 5.36 -7.81
CA GLN A 127 14.56 5.21 -6.88
C GLN A 127 14.87 4.21 -5.76
N ARG A 128 15.40 3.03 -6.11
CA ARG A 128 15.69 1.98 -5.12
C ARG A 128 16.73 2.40 -4.10
N LEU A 129 17.79 3.07 -4.54
CA LEU A 129 18.80 3.59 -3.63
C LEU A 129 18.19 4.60 -2.64
N ILE A 130 17.31 5.46 -3.12
CA ILE A 130 16.62 6.45 -2.29
C ILE A 130 15.65 5.79 -1.33
N PHE A 131 14.83 4.86 -1.80
CA PHE A 131 13.86 4.13 -0.99
C PHE A 131 14.54 3.34 0.13
N ASN A 132 15.63 2.61 -0.18
CA ASN A 132 16.38 1.86 0.81
C ASN A 132 16.94 2.78 1.91
N ARG A 133 17.47 3.96 1.55
CA ARG A 133 17.91 4.95 2.55
C ARG A 133 16.78 5.43 3.45
N ALA A 134 15.59 5.63 2.89
CA ALA A 134 14.41 5.98 3.68
C ALA A 134 14.03 4.83 4.63
N CYS A 135 14.07 3.58 4.17
CA CYS A 135 13.85 2.40 5.01
C CYS A 135 14.88 2.27 6.14
N ASP A 136 16.16 2.58 5.88
CA ASP A 136 17.23 2.52 6.88
C ASP A 136 17.00 3.49 8.05
N MET A 137 16.22 4.55 7.86
CA MET A 137 15.82 5.48 8.93
C MET A 137 14.76 4.90 9.89
N PHE A 138 14.10 3.80 9.49
CA PHE A 138 13.06 3.12 10.27
C PHE A 138 13.43 1.65 10.53
N PRO A 139 14.36 1.38 11.46
CA PRO A 139 14.65 0.01 11.86
C PRO A 139 13.39 -0.68 12.42
N PRO A 140 13.31 -2.02 12.44
CA PRO A 140 12.08 -2.75 12.80
C PRO A 140 11.46 -2.42 14.18
N ALA A 141 12.26 -1.88 15.11
CA ALA A 141 11.82 -1.43 16.42
C ALA A 141 11.09 -0.08 16.39
N VAL A 142 11.33 0.74 15.35
CA VAL A 142 10.71 2.04 15.14
C VAL A 142 9.44 1.84 14.32
N ARG A 143 8.30 1.93 15.00
CA ARG A 143 6.96 1.70 14.43
C ARG A 143 6.06 2.94 14.57
N PRO A 144 6.37 4.05 13.88
CA PRO A 144 5.64 5.31 14.03
C PRO A 144 4.36 5.35 13.18
N PHE A 145 4.14 4.35 12.33
CA PHE A 145 3.09 4.41 11.32
C PHE A 145 1.73 3.92 11.86
N PRO A 146 0.62 4.38 11.24
CA PRO A 146 -0.73 3.95 11.62
C PRO A 146 -0.87 2.43 11.73
N ARG A 147 -1.74 2.00 12.63
CA ARG A 147 -2.05 0.58 12.82
C ARG A 147 -2.65 0.02 11.54
N LEU A 148 -2.30 -1.22 11.19
CA LEU A 148 -2.77 -1.83 9.94
C LEU A 148 -4.30 -1.94 9.90
N ILE A 149 -4.95 -2.14 11.06
CA ILE A 149 -6.41 -2.14 11.17
C ILE A 149 -7.03 -0.81 10.69
N THR A 150 -6.42 0.33 11.00
CA THR A 150 -6.88 1.65 10.56
C THR A 150 -6.78 1.79 9.04
N VAL A 151 -5.70 1.29 8.44
CA VAL A 151 -5.53 1.28 6.98
C VAL A 151 -6.59 0.40 6.31
N LYS A 152 -6.82 -0.80 6.85
CA LYS A 152 -7.88 -1.72 6.38
C LYS A 152 -9.27 -1.09 6.45
N GLU A 153 -9.58 -0.40 7.54
CA GLU A 153 -10.85 0.30 7.73
C GLU A 153 -11.02 1.46 6.75
N ASN A 154 -9.96 2.26 6.52
CA ASN A 154 -9.99 3.32 5.51
C ASN A 154 -10.20 2.75 4.11
N GLY A 155 -9.62 1.60 3.81
CA GLY A 155 -9.86 0.90 2.55
C GLY A 155 -11.32 0.53 2.33
N LYS A 156 -12.15 0.36 3.37
CA LYS A 156 -13.58 0.07 3.21
C LYS A 156 -14.38 1.28 2.68
N LYS A 157 -13.80 2.48 2.76
CA LYS A 157 -14.41 3.74 2.32
C LYS A 157 -14.09 4.08 0.86
N ILE A 158 -13.16 3.36 0.25
CA ILE A 158 -12.82 3.53 -1.17
C ILE A 158 -13.99 3.09 -2.02
N VAL A 159 -14.41 3.98 -2.92
CA VAL A 159 -15.52 3.77 -3.85
C VAL A 159 -14.99 3.65 -5.28
N PRO A 160 -15.73 3.00 -6.19
CA PRO A 160 -15.37 2.98 -7.60
C PRO A 160 -15.23 4.39 -8.19
N ILE A 161 -14.31 4.54 -9.15
CA ILE A 161 -14.08 5.80 -9.86
C ILE A 161 -15.19 6.01 -10.88
N THR A 162 -15.89 7.13 -10.75
CA THR A 162 -17.01 7.54 -11.63
C THR A 162 -16.71 8.83 -12.42
N ASP A 163 -15.74 9.62 -11.96
CA ASP A 163 -15.40 10.95 -12.48
C ASP A 163 -14.02 11.43 -11.97
N GLU A 164 -13.59 12.63 -12.38
CA GLU A 164 -12.33 13.22 -11.92
C GLU A 164 -12.29 13.47 -10.40
N LYS A 165 -13.44 13.78 -9.77
CA LYS A 165 -13.50 14.08 -8.34
C LYS A 165 -13.29 12.82 -7.49
N SER A 166 -13.92 11.72 -7.88
CA SER A 166 -13.71 10.40 -7.26
C SER A 166 -12.29 9.89 -7.51
N MET A 167 -11.69 10.18 -8.67
CA MET A 167 -10.27 9.92 -8.92
C MET A 167 -9.36 10.73 -7.98
N ALA A 168 -9.58 12.04 -7.86
CA ALA A 168 -8.81 12.89 -6.95
C ALA A 168 -8.90 12.38 -5.51
N LYS A 169 -10.12 12.01 -5.06
CA LYS A 169 -10.33 11.42 -3.73
C LYS A 169 -9.57 10.10 -3.56
N PHE A 170 -9.62 9.21 -4.54
CA PHE A 170 -8.88 7.95 -4.50
C PHE A 170 -7.38 8.18 -4.38
N ILE A 171 -6.82 9.09 -5.16
CA ILE A 171 -5.37 9.36 -5.11
C ILE A 171 -5.00 10.01 -3.78
N HIS A 172 -5.81 10.94 -3.29
CA HIS A 172 -5.62 11.55 -1.99
C HIS A 172 -5.56 10.49 -0.86
N GLU A 173 -6.54 9.58 -0.82
CA GLU A 173 -6.63 8.56 0.23
C GLU A 173 -5.57 7.45 0.09
N SER A 174 -5.27 7.02 -1.14
CA SER A 174 -4.41 5.85 -1.38
C SER A 174 -2.92 6.17 -1.58
N ILE A 175 -2.58 7.41 -1.92
CA ILE A 175 -1.21 7.82 -2.22
C ILE A 175 -0.82 9.06 -1.42
N GLU A 176 -1.51 10.19 -1.57
CA GLU A 176 -1.06 11.45 -0.98
C GLU A 176 -0.94 11.35 0.54
N GLU A 177 -2.01 10.93 1.22
CA GLU A 177 -2.04 10.89 2.68
C GLU A 177 -1.02 9.90 3.26
N PRO A 178 -0.87 8.67 2.72
CA PRO A 178 0.25 7.80 3.09
C PRO A 178 1.64 8.41 2.86
N VAL A 179 1.86 9.06 1.71
CA VAL A 179 3.14 9.72 1.42
C VAL A 179 3.40 10.86 2.39
N LYS A 180 2.41 11.71 2.69
CA LYS A 180 2.51 12.80 3.68
C LYS A 180 2.87 12.26 5.06
N ASN A 181 2.22 11.18 5.49
CA ASN A 181 2.52 10.53 6.77
C ASN A 181 3.97 10.02 6.79
N ILE A 182 4.43 9.36 5.72
CA ILE A 182 5.81 8.88 5.63
C ILE A 182 6.82 10.01 5.65
N MET A 183 6.58 11.09 4.89
CA MET A 183 7.48 12.23 4.85
C MET A 183 7.56 12.94 6.20
N ARG A 184 6.44 13.08 6.93
CA ARG A 184 6.39 13.66 8.28
C ARG A 184 7.19 12.83 9.28
N GLU A 185 7.00 11.52 9.30
CA GLU A 185 7.76 10.63 10.19
C GLU A 185 9.24 10.58 9.79
N LEU A 186 9.54 10.65 8.50
CA LEU A 186 10.93 10.63 8.01
C LEU A 186 11.67 11.87 8.50
N GLN A 187 11.01 13.02 8.46
CA GLN A 187 11.55 14.26 8.99
C GLN A 187 11.77 14.20 10.51
N SER A 188 10.91 13.53 11.26
CA SER A 188 11.04 13.40 12.72
C SER A 188 12.26 12.56 13.13
N VAL A 189 12.60 11.55 12.32
CA VAL A 189 13.76 10.66 12.57
C VAL A 189 15.05 11.15 11.90
N ASP A 190 14.97 11.91 10.80
CA ASP A 190 16.12 12.44 10.06
C ASP A 190 16.66 13.75 10.63
N LYS A 191 17.01 13.73 11.92
CA LYS A 191 17.51 14.91 12.65
C LYS A 191 18.79 15.51 12.08
N LEU A 192 19.54 14.73 11.31
CA LEU A 192 20.79 15.14 10.68
C LEU A 192 20.59 15.62 9.23
N GLY A 193 19.36 15.60 8.71
CA GLY A 193 19.04 15.98 7.34
C GLY A 193 19.81 15.13 6.31
N LYS A 194 19.97 13.83 6.54
CA LYS A 194 20.61 12.93 5.57
C LYS A 194 19.76 12.74 4.32
N ILE A 195 18.44 12.92 4.45
CA ILE A 195 17.42 12.75 3.42
C ILE A 195 16.62 14.05 3.28
N CYS A 196 16.01 14.52 4.37
CA CYS A 196 15.23 15.75 4.47
C CYS A 196 16.01 16.83 5.25
N GLN A 197 16.87 17.62 4.59
CA GLN A 197 17.43 18.84 5.20
C GLN A 197 16.31 19.88 5.37
N ASN A 198 16.09 20.33 6.61
CA ASN A 198 15.08 21.31 7.08
C ASN A 198 13.66 20.76 7.31
N ASP A 199 12.80 21.60 7.88
CA ASP A 199 11.38 21.32 8.09
C ASP A 199 10.64 21.28 6.75
N VAL A 200 10.49 20.08 6.17
CA VAL A 200 9.91 19.87 4.85
C VAL A 200 8.53 19.25 5.00
N ARG A 201 7.50 20.09 4.92
CA ARG A 201 6.13 19.65 4.74
C ARG A 201 5.84 19.44 3.25
N VAL A 202 5.49 18.21 2.88
CA VAL A 202 5.04 17.89 1.52
C VAL A 202 3.53 18.04 1.44
N ASP A 203 3.07 18.91 0.55
CA ASP A 203 1.66 19.05 0.21
C ASP A 203 1.48 18.86 -1.30
N PHE A 204 0.33 18.31 -1.67
CA PHE A 204 -0.08 18.16 -3.06
C PHE A 204 -1.19 19.16 -3.35
N THR A 205 -1.00 20.01 -4.35
CA THR A 205 -1.90 21.13 -4.68
C THR A 205 -2.25 21.10 -6.17
N ASN A 206 -3.53 21.27 -6.50
CA ASN A 206 -4.03 21.23 -7.88
C ASN A 206 -4.23 22.64 -8.50
N ASP A 207 -3.84 23.71 -7.79
CA ASP A 207 -4.11 25.08 -8.24
C ASP A 207 -2.98 25.60 -9.14
N ALA A 208 -3.27 25.73 -10.44
CA ALA A 208 -2.41 26.40 -11.40
C ALA A 208 -2.10 27.87 -11.03
N GLU A 209 -2.96 28.51 -10.23
CA GLU A 209 -2.77 29.91 -9.79
C GLU A 209 -1.61 30.08 -8.80
N HIS A 210 -1.29 29.05 -8.01
CA HIS A 210 -0.15 29.07 -7.08
C HIS A 210 1.17 28.65 -7.75
N ALA A 211 1.13 28.23 -9.02
CA ALA A 211 2.27 27.69 -9.75
C ALA A 211 3.13 28.75 -10.46
N LYS A 212 2.79 30.04 -10.31
CA LYS A 212 3.57 31.16 -10.85
C LYS A 212 4.68 31.54 -9.87
N PRO A 213 5.96 31.38 -10.22
CA PRO A 213 7.08 31.74 -9.33
C PRO A 213 7.24 33.27 -9.14
N PHE A 214 6.54 34.08 -9.94
CA PHE A 214 6.63 35.53 -9.98
C PHE A 214 5.23 36.16 -10.06
N GLU A 215 4.53 36.28 -8.94
CA GLU A 215 3.53 37.34 -8.78
C GLU A 215 3.80 38.09 -7.47
N THR A 216 4.10 39.38 -7.63
CA THR A 216 4.22 40.38 -6.56
C THR A 216 2.99 40.37 -5.67
N GLU A 217 3.26 40.42 -4.37
CA GLU A 217 2.35 40.69 -3.26
C GLU A 217 0.98 41.23 -3.68
N THR A 218 -0.01 40.34 -3.77
CA THR A 218 -1.41 40.76 -3.74
C THR A 218 -1.90 40.54 -2.32
N THR A 219 -2.15 41.66 -1.63
CA THR A 219 -2.69 41.78 -0.28
C THR A 219 -3.85 40.82 -0.03
N SER A 220 -3.58 39.75 0.71
CA SER A 220 -4.60 38.91 1.36
C SER A 220 -4.40 38.98 2.86
N SER A 221 -5.40 39.53 3.54
CA SER A 221 -5.42 39.85 4.96
C SER A 221 -5.67 38.61 5.82
N GLN A 222 -4.69 37.70 5.89
CA GLN A 222 -4.53 36.79 7.02
C GLN A 222 -3.04 36.68 7.41
N PRO A 223 -2.71 36.56 8.72
CA PRO A 223 -1.33 36.37 9.13
C PRO A 223 -0.89 34.95 8.74
N ARG A 224 -0.27 34.82 7.56
CA ARG A 224 0.45 33.61 7.16
C ARG A 224 1.82 33.67 7.80
N GLU A 225 2.12 32.71 8.68
CA GLU A 225 3.50 32.45 9.09
C GLU A 225 4.37 32.24 7.83
N PRO A 226 5.63 32.71 7.81
CA PRO A 226 6.47 32.71 6.61
C PRO A 226 6.99 31.30 6.31
N TYR A 227 6.13 30.44 5.77
CA TYR A 227 6.57 29.18 5.15
C TYR A 227 7.12 29.50 3.74
N HIS A 228 8.41 29.27 3.52
CA HIS A 228 8.96 29.22 2.16
C HIS A 228 8.44 27.95 1.48
N SER A 229 7.39 28.08 0.65
CA SER A 229 6.86 26.98 -0.15
C SER A 229 7.77 26.71 -1.36
N MET A 230 8.19 25.46 -1.54
CA MET A 230 9.00 25.01 -2.68
C MET A 230 8.20 24.00 -3.50
N MET A 231 8.03 24.28 -4.79
CA MET A 231 7.41 23.34 -5.72
C MET A 231 8.44 22.27 -6.14
N LEU A 232 8.09 20.99 -6.02
CA LEU A 232 9.01 19.88 -6.29
C LEU A 232 8.81 19.26 -7.68
N TYR A 233 7.57 19.07 -8.07
CA TYR A 233 7.18 18.51 -9.35
C TYR A 233 5.75 18.91 -9.70
N VAL A 234 5.45 18.93 -11.00
CA VAL A 234 4.06 19.01 -11.49
C VAL A 234 3.38 17.66 -11.31
N TRP A 235 2.12 17.63 -10.91
CA TRP A 235 1.36 16.41 -10.85
C TRP A 235 -0.02 16.57 -11.49
N GLU A 236 -0.33 15.70 -12.46
CA GLU A 236 -1.60 15.69 -13.17
C GLU A 236 -2.31 14.33 -13.03
N PRO A 237 -3.40 14.26 -12.25
CA PRO A 237 -4.30 13.13 -12.29
C PRO A 237 -5.19 13.18 -13.54
N LYS A 238 -5.34 12.05 -14.22
CA LYS A 238 -6.31 11.84 -15.31
C LYS A 238 -7.19 10.66 -14.99
N ALA A 239 -8.49 10.78 -15.29
CA ALA A 239 -9.38 9.64 -15.15
C ALA A 239 -9.04 8.57 -16.21
N PRO A 240 -9.14 7.26 -15.90
CA PRO A 240 -8.85 6.18 -16.84
C PRO A 240 -9.68 6.21 -18.12
N CYS A 241 -10.87 6.83 -18.09
CA CYS A 241 -11.69 7.05 -19.27
C CYS A 241 -11.05 8.04 -20.27
N ASP A 242 -10.13 8.90 -19.84
CA ASP A 242 -9.44 9.85 -20.71
C ASP A 242 -8.15 9.30 -21.31
N THR A 243 -7.51 8.32 -20.65
CA THR A 243 -6.22 7.75 -21.04
C THR A 243 -6.04 6.37 -20.41
N THR A 244 -5.89 5.34 -21.24
CA THR A 244 -5.59 3.98 -20.77
C THR A 244 -4.09 3.72 -20.67
N VAL A 245 -3.72 2.68 -19.92
CA VAL A 245 -2.33 2.27 -19.77
C VAL A 245 -1.72 1.81 -21.09
N GLU A 246 -2.49 1.12 -21.94
CA GLU A 246 -2.02 0.67 -23.26
C GLU A 246 -1.76 1.84 -24.22
N GLN A 247 -2.59 2.87 -24.16
CA GLN A 247 -2.39 4.11 -24.92
C GLN A 247 -1.12 4.84 -24.46
N LEU A 248 -0.89 4.94 -23.15
CA LEU A 248 0.35 5.49 -22.60
C LEU A 248 1.56 4.70 -23.09
N ARG A 249 1.52 3.36 -23.00
CA ARG A 249 2.62 2.52 -23.48
C ARG A 249 2.87 2.70 -24.97
N THR A 250 1.82 2.85 -25.78
CA THR A 250 1.91 3.00 -27.23
C THR A 250 2.48 4.37 -27.61
N LEU A 251 1.93 5.44 -27.03
CA LEU A 251 2.39 6.81 -27.27
C LEU A 251 3.83 7.03 -26.82
N LEU A 252 4.20 6.49 -25.65
CA LEU A 252 5.52 6.68 -25.08
C LEU A 252 6.57 5.72 -25.67
N ARG A 253 6.21 4.80 -26.59
CA ARG A 253 7.21 3.96 -27.24
C ARG A 253 8.30 4.85 -27.83
N PRO A 254 9.60 4.48 -27.70
CA PRO A 254 10.67 5.27 -28.26
C PRO A 254 10.48 5.44 -29.77
N THR A 255 10.01 6.60 -30.19
CA THR A 255 9.93 7.05 -31.58
C THR A 255 10.82 8.26 -31.76
N THR A 256 11.34 8.45 -32.98
CA THR A 256 12.34 9.47 -33.31
C THR A 256 11.82 10.91 -33.19
N SER A 257 10.50 11.12 -33.09
CA SER A 257 9.88 12.39 -32.74
C SER A 257 8.56 12.15 -32.00
N PHE A 258 8.23 12.99 -31.01
CA PHE A 258 6.92 12.97 -30.33
C PHE A 258 5.78 13.51 -31.22
N GLY A 259 6.07 13.69 -32.52
CA GLY A 259 5.20 14.22 -33.56
C GLY A 259 4.93 15.72 -33.34
N GLU A 260 5.26 16.54 -34.31
CA GLU A 260 4.64 17.86 -34.43
C GLU A 260 3.14 17.63 -34.58
N VAL A 261 2.32 18.18 -33.69
CA VAL A 261 0.87 18.24 -33.98
C VAL A 261 0.79 19.19 -35.16
N THR A 262 0.69 18.64 -36.38
CA THR A 262 0.44 19.43 -37.58
C THR A 262 -0.63 20.42 -37.24
N GLU A 263 -0.28 21.71 -37.34
CA GLU A 263 -1.23 22.81 -37.35
C GLU A 263 -2.41 22.33 -38.18
N GLU A 264 -3.60 22.19 -37.59
CA GLU A 264 -4.82 22.07 -38.36
C GLU A 264 -4.93 23.40 -39.11
N ARG A 265 -4.30 23.45 -40.30
CA ARG A 265 -4.53 24.47 -41.29
C ARG A 265 -6.03 24.45 -41.50
N GLU A 266 -6.71 25.53 -41.09
CA GLU A 266 -8.12 25.72 -41.34
C GLU A 266 -8.41 25.28 -42.78
N ARG A 267 -9.20 24.21 -42.93
CA ARG A 267 -9.66 23.84 -44.27
C ARG A 267 -10.43 25.06 -44.78
N PRO A 268 -10.12 25.57 -45.99
CA PRO A 268 -10.95 26.58 -46.60
C PRO A 268 -12.38 26.05 -46.64
N ALA A 269 -13.32 26.87 -46.18
CA ALA A 269 -14.74 26.54 -46.19
C ALA A 269 -15.20 26.32 -47.64
N ALA A 270 -15.17 25.08 -48.11
CA ALA A 270 -15.87 24.63 -49.30
C ALA A 270 -15.97 23.11 -49.32
N VAL A 271 -17.20 22.66 -49.61
CA VAL A 271 -17.66 21.29 -49.83
C VAL A 271 -18.01 20.51 -48.54
N GLN A 272 -19.30 20.59 -48.21
CA GLN A 272 -20.02 19.58 -47.44
C GLN A 272 -19.91 18.26 -48.22
N ASP A 273 -19.19 17.28 -47.70
CA ASP A 273 -19.48 15.86 -47.88
C ASP A 273 -18.62 15.01 -46.94
N ALA A 274 -19.31 14.10 -46.22
CA ALA A 274 -18.84 13.17 -45.20
C ALA A 274 -18.23 13.78 -43.91
N GLU A 275 -19.06 13.89 -42.86
CA GLU A 275 -18.59 13.83 -41.47
C GLU A 275 -17.91 12.48 -41.24
N GLU A 276 -16.62 12.40 -41.51
CA GLU A 276 -15.78 11.28 -41.12
C GLU A 276 -15.60 11.38 -39.60
N VAL A 277 -16.50 10.75 -38.84
CA VAL A 277 -16.39 10.63 -37.38
C VAL A 277 -15.04 9.98 -37.08
N PRO A 278 -14.11 10.66 -36.37
CA PRO A 278 -12.80 10.09 -36.12
C PRO A 278 -12.92 8.77 -35.37
N GLN A 279 -12.16 7.76 -35.78
CA GLN A 279 -12.17 6.45 -35.13
C GLN A 279 -11.90 6.61 -33.62
N PRO A 280 -12.60 5.88 -32.73
CA PRO A 280 -12.46 6.01 -31.27
C PRO A 280 -11.01 5.91 -30.76
N THR A 281 -10.17 5.15 -31.47
CA THR A 281 -8.73 5.01 -31.22
C THR A 281 -7.95 6.30 -31.49
N ALA A 282 -8.23 7.00 -32.60
CA ALA A 282 -7.56 8.27 -32.92
C ALA A 282 -7.92 9.40 -31.94
N ILE A 283 -9.17 9.42 -31.46
CA ILE A 283 -9.63 10.38 -30.45
C ILE A 283 -8.88 10.17 -29.13
N THR A 284 -8.73 8.91 -28.71
CA THR A 284 -8.09 8.57 -27.45
C THR A 284 -6.57 8.77 -27.49
N GLU A 285 -5.90 8.45 -28.60
CA GLU A 285 -4.48 8.82 -28.83
C GLU A 285 -4.26 10.33 -28.72
N LYS A 286 -5.16 11.14 -29.32
CA LYS A 286 -5.12 12.61 -29.21
C LYS A 286 -5.26 13.06 -27.76
N ARG A 287 -6.10 12.43 -26.94
CA ARG A 287 -6.24 12.75 -25.51
C ARG A 287 -4.99 12.42 -24.71
N THR A 288 -4.40 11.24 -24.90
CA THR A 288 -3.17 10.84 -24.21
C THR A 288 -2.00 11.75 -24.58
N LYS A 289 -1.86 12.12 -25.86
CA LYS A 289 -0.84 13.07 -26.31
C LYS A 289 -1.02 14.45 -25.69
N ARG A 290 -2.27 14.92 -25.60
CA ARG A 290 -2.61 16.18 -24.92
C ARG A 290 -2.26 16.15 -23.44
N ALA A 291 -2.52 15.05 -22.74
CA ALA A 291 -2.17 14.91 -21.32
C ALA A 291 -0.65 15.04 -21.09
N VAL A 292 0.16 14.27 -21.84
CA VAL A 292 1.63 14.37 -21.75
C VAL A 292 2.13 15.77 -22.13
N THR A 293 1.56 16.38 -23.17
CA THR A 293 1.89 17.75 -23.59
C THR A 293 1.56 18.77 -22.50
N GLN A 294 0.40 18.65 -21.86
CA GLN A 294 -0.03 19.53 -20.78
C GLN A 294 0.92 19.43 -19.58
N THR A 295 1.26 18.21 -19.15
CA THR A 295 2.18 18.00 -18.05
C THR A 295 3.56 18.59 -18.36
N TYR A 296 4.07 18.36 -19.57
CA TYR A 296 5.34 18.95 -20.02
C TYR A 296 5.27 20.48 -20.03
N HIS A 297 4.21 21.06 -20.60
CA HIS A 297 4.02 22.50 -20.64
C HIS A 297 4.03 23.11 -19.23
N ASN A 298 3.31 22.50 -18.29
CA ASN A 298 3.29 22.92 -16.90
C ASN A 298 4.69 22.80 -16.25
N MET A 299 5.45 21.74 -16.55
CA MET A 299 6.84 21.61 -16.08
C MET A 299 7.73 22.74 -16.61
N MET A 300 7.53 23.16 -17.86
CA MET A 300 8.27 24.26 -18.47
C MET A 300 7.88 25.62 -17.87
N GLU A 301 6.59 25.91 -17.71
CA GLU A 301 6.11 27.17 -17.12
C GLU A 301 6.55 27.33 -15.67
N SER A 302 6.48 26.27 -14.88
CA SER A 302 6.91 26.28 -13.48
C SER A 302 8.42 26.07 -13.30
N CYS A 303 9.19 25.92 -14.38
CA CYS A 303 10.63 25.63 -14.35
C CYS A 303 11.01 24.40 -13.48
N LEU A 304 10.16 23.36 -13.49
CA LEU A 304 10.35 22.15 -12.70
C LEU A 304 10.99 21.01 -13.51
N LYS A 305 12.00 20.36 -12.91
CA LYS A 305 12.69 19.21 -13.52
C LYS A 305 11.85 17.95 -13.59
N PHE A 306 10.87 17.81 -12.70
CA PHE A 306 10.12 16.56 -12.46
C PHE A 306 8.64 16.76 -12.65
N GLY A 307 7.97 15.70 -13.11
CA GLY A 307 6.52 15.66 -13.24
C GLY A 307 5.97 14.26 -13.03
N ILE A 308 4.68 14.16 -12.71
CA ILE A 308 3.94 12.91 -12.64
C ILE A 308 2.64 13.07 -13.43
N LEU A 309 2.37 12.12 -14.31
CA LEU A 309 1.07 11.91 -14.93
C LEU A 309 0.53 10.56 -14.44
N THR A 310 -0.67 10.51 -13.87
CA THR A 310 -1.25 9.27 -13.34
C THR A 310 -2.65 9.03 -13.87
N THR A 311 -2.95 7.78 -14.22
CA THR A 311 -4.31 7.31 -14.51
C THR A 311 -4.92 6.58 -13.33
N GLY A 312 -4.28 6.61 -12.15
CA GLY A 312 -4.63 5.73 -11.03
C GLY A 312 -4.13 4.29 -11.24
N GLN A 313 -4.29 3.70 -12.42
CA GLN A 313 -3.78 2.36 -12.74
C GLN A 313 -2.28 2.36 -13.06
N ALA A 314 -1.83 3.37 -13.80
CA ALA A 314 -0.43 3.57 -14.14
C ALA A 314 0.04 4.95 -13.68
N ILE A 315 1.31 5.02 -13.32
CA ILE A 315 2.01 6.25 -12.94
C ILE A 315 3.14 6.45 -13.95
N VAL A 316 3.17 7.60 -14.60
CA VAL A 316 4.23 8.03 -15.50
C VAL A 316 5.07 9.09 -14.79
N PHE A 317 6.27 8.71 -14.39
CA PHE A 317 7.26 9.62 -13.83
C PHE A 317 8.02 10.29 -14.97
N LEU A 318 8.08 11.62 -14.93
CA LEU A 318 8.65 12.46 -15.97
C LEU A 318 9.87 13.23 -15.43
N HIS A 319 10.84 13.43 -16.32
CA HIS A 319 12.03 14.22 -16.04
C HIS A 319 12.49 15.01 -17.26
N VAL A 320 12.83 16.27 -17.06
CA VAL A 320 13.45 17.16 -18.05
C VAL A 320 14.88 17.47 -17.61
N ASN A 321 15.83 17.24 -18.52
CA ASN A 321 17.18 17.75 -18.34
C ASN A 321 17.25 19.17 -18.90
N TRP A 322 17.61 20.17 -18.09
CA TRP A 322 17.68 21.56 -18.54
C TRP A 322 18.80 21.84 -19.55
N ASP A 323 19.80 20.95 -19.67
CA ASP A 323 20.81 21.03 -20.75
C ASP A 323 20.24 20.61 -22.12
N ASP A 324 19.16 19.81 -22.13
CA ASP A 324 18.41 19.41 -23.33
C ASP A 324 16.90 19.34 -23.01
N PRO A 325 16.24 20.51 -22.84
CA PRO A 325 14.86 20.55 -22.39
C PRO A 325 13.90 19.99 -23.45
N GLN A 326 14.35 19.81 -24.69
CA GLN A 326 13.56 19.25 -25.79
C GLN A 326 13.35 17.74 -25.65
N THR A 327 14.07 17.07 -24.75
CA THR A 327 13.94 15.65 -24.47
C THR A 327 13.23 15.42 -23.14
N LEU A 328 12.04 14.83 -23.20
CA LEU A 328 11.28 14.40 -22.03
C LEU A 328 11.62 12.94 -21.71
N TYR A 329 12.17 12.69 -20.53
CA TYR A 329 12.44 11.35 -20.02
C TYR A 329 11.23 10.81 -19.27
N TYR A 330 10.91 9.52 -19.44
CA TYR A 330 9.76 8.91 -18.78
C TYR A 330 10.06 7.51 -18.20
N HIS A 331 9.36 7.16 -17.13
CA HIS A 331 9.23 5.79 -16.63
C HIS A 331 7.76 5.49 -16.33
N ILE A 332 7.25 4.34 -16.77
CA ILE A 332 5.88 3.90 -16.49
C ILE A 332 5.93 2.80 -15.43
N SER A 333 5.20 2.98 -14.34
CA SER A 333 4.93 1.95 -13.33
C SER A 333 3.44 1.62 -13.28
N GLU A 334 3.13 0.37 -13.05
CA GLU A 334 1.77 -0.15 -12.84
C GLU A 334 1.75 -0.89 -11.52
N PRO A 335 1.58 -0.19 -10.38
CA PRO A 335 1.90 -0.74 -9.06
C PRO A 335 1.18 -2.06 -8.75
N ALA A 336 -0.07 -2.23 -9.18
CA ALA A 336 -0.80 -3.48 -8.99
C ALA A 336 -0.14 -4.67 -9.73
N LEU A 337 0.36 -4.45 -10.95
CA LEU A 337 1.06 -5.47 -11.72
C LEU A 337 2.52 -5.64 -11.29
N ASP A 338 3.18 -4.54 -10.94
CA ASP A 338 4.59 -4.54 -10.56
C ASP A 338 4.79 -5.27 -9.22
N VAL A 339 3.92 -5.02 -8.23
CA VAL A 339 3.93 -5.74 -6.94
C VAL A 339 3.63 -7.24 -7.13
N ALA A 340 2.70 -7.59 -8.02
CA ALA A 340 2.35 -9.00 -8.27
C ALA A 340 3.48 -9.81 -8.92
N LYS A 341 4.45 -9.16 -9.58
CA LYS A 341 5.55 -9.80 -10.31
C LYS A 341 6.82 -10.00 -9.46
N VAL A 342 6.87 -9.42 -8.27
CA VAL A 342 8.09 -9.37 -7.45
C VAL A 342 7.91 -10.14 -6.15
N PRO A 343 9.01 -10.60 -5.51
CA PRO A 343 8.94 -11.18 -4.18
C PRO A 343 8.37 -10.19 -3.15
N GLU A 344 7.74 -10.71 -2.10
CA GLU A 344 7.07 -9.89 -1.06
C GLU A 344 8.00 -8.85 -0.42
N ARG A 345 9.29 -9.16 -0.23
CA ARG A 345 10.29 -8.22 0.31
C ARG A 345 10.47 -6.96 -0.55
N ASP A 346 10.14 -7.03 -1.84
CA ASP A 346 10.28 -5.93 -2.79
C ASP A 346 8.95 -5.20 -3.03
N ALA A 347 7.83 -5.75 -2.53
CA ALA A 347 6.49 -5.21 -2.77
C ALA A 347 6.33 -3.76 -2.29
N ALA A 348 6.92 -3.40 -1.14
CA ALA A 348 6.84 -2.03 -0.63
C ALA A 348 7.44 -1.03 -1.61
N PHE A 349 8.60 -1.36 -2.20
CA PHE A 349 9.29 -0.49 -3.18
C PHE A 349 8.46 -0.30 -4.46
N PHE A 350 7.88 -1.37 -5.01
CA PHE A 350 7.11 -1.32 -6.25
C PHE A 350 5.67 -0.82 -6.08
N SER A 351 5.21 -0.62 -4.83
CA SER A 351 3.92 -0.02 -4.56
C SER A 351 3.85 1.45 -5.00
N ALA A 352 2.63 1.97 -5.21
CA ALA A 352 2.43 3.37 -5.54
C ALA A 352 3.04 4.29 -4.48
N VAL A 353 2.75 4.02 -3.20
CA VAL A 353 3.29 4.80 -2.07
C VAL A 353 4.82 4.75 -2.04
N GLY A 354 5.42 3.57 -2.22
CA GLY A 354 6.87 3.42 -2.23
C GLY A 354 7.55 4.23 -3.35
N GLN A 355 7.02 4.12 -4.57
CA GLN A 355 7.52 4.87 -5.72
C GLN A 355 7.34 6.39 -5.57
N TYR A 356 6.22 6.85 -5.01
CA TYR A 356 5.99 8.27 -4.74
C TYR A 356 6.94 8.80 -3.65
N VAL A 357 7.12 8.09 -2.54
CA VAL A 357 8.06 8.50 -1.49
C VAL A 357 9.48 8.65 -2.06
N ALA A 358 9.95 7.66 -2.80
CA ALA A 358 11.28 7.71 -3.41
C ALA A 358 11.41 8.83 -4.45
N PHE A 359 10.37 9.06 -5.26
CA PHE A 359 10.35 10.17 -6.22
C PHE A 359 10.34 11.54 -5.55
N THR A 360 9.55 11.73 -4.49
CA THR A 360 9.48 12.98 -3.73
C THR A 360 10.83 13.30 -3.09
N ILE A 361 11.49 12.30 -2.49
CA ILE A 361 12.85 12.47 -1.94
C ILE A 361 13.86 12.76 -3.05
N MET A 362 13.72 12.12 -4.22
CA MET A 362 14.57 12.40 -5.38
C MET A 362 14.45 13.86 -5.83
N ALA A 363 13.22 14.36 -5.96
CA ALA A 363 12.94 15.74 -6.35
C ALA A 363 13.51 16.73 -5.31
N LEU A 364 13.28 16.49 -4.01
CA LEU A 364 13.87 17.26 -2.92
C LEU A 364 15.41 17.33 -2.99
N THR A 365 16.04 16.19 -3.25
CA THR A 365 17.51 16.11 -3.28
C THR A 365 18.10 16.79 -4.51
N LYS A 366 17.44 16.69 -5.67
CA LYS A 366 17.93 17.24 -6.94
C LYS A 366 17.57 18.72 -7.14
N HIS A 367 16.51 19.22 -6.51
CA HIS A 367 16.23 20.65 -6.45
C HIS A 367 17.35 21.40 -5.72
N ARG A 368 17.94 20.79 -4.68
CA ARG A 368 19.06 21.38 -3.91
C ARG A 368 20.39 21.49 -4.66
N ARG A 369 20.53 20.82 -5.82
CA ARG A 369 21.78 20.76 -6.59
C ARG A 369 21.76 21.56 -7.90
N SER A 370 20.61 22.12 -8.27
CA SER A 370 20.52 23.26 -9.23
C SER A 370 20.74 24.54 -8.45
#